data_AF-A0A7V9P757-F1
#
_entry.id   AF-A0A7V9P757-F1
#
_cell.length_a   1.000
_cell.length_b   1.000
_cell.length_c   1.000
_cell.angle_alpha   90.00
_cell.angle_beta   90.00
_cell.angle_gamma   90.00
#
_symmetry.space_group_name_H-M   'P 1'
#
loop_
_entity.id
_entity.type
_entity.pdbx_description
1 polymer ?
#
loop_
_entity_poly.entity_id
_entity_poly.type
_entity_poly.pdbx_seq_one_letter_code
_entity_poly.pdbx_strand_id
1 'polypeptide(L)'
;SMRLAAASEEECAQPYYCRTARVARVHRSLLGFVLFKYWHWKRWCWRYPQILSVQSGTYVTDMDGAVYYRGEMSAIDYRYVWCCGRADSGHFSQRQGHFENCAFRYGCFSNFYPWVRIRAHGDGSYTWRTGI
;
A
#
# COMPACT_ATOMS: atom_id res chain seq x y z
N SER A 1 20.79 7.58 -57.30
CA SER A 1 21.43 6.72 -56.30
C SER A 1 21.67 7.53 -55.04
N MET A 2 20.94 7.23 -53.97
CA MET A 2 21.34 7.31 -52.55
C MET A 2 20.06 7.20 -51.71
N ARG A 3 19.82 5.99 -51.20
CA ARG A 3 18.86 5.73 -50.13
C ARG A 3 19.48 6.29 -48.85
N LEU A 4 18.82 7.28 -48.24
CA LEU A 4 19.11 7.67 -46.86
C LEU A 4 18.60 6.55 -45.95
N ALA A 5 19.54 5.92 -45.26
CA ALA A 5 19.31 4.84 -44.33
C ALA A 5 18.44 5.33 -43.16
N ALA A 6 17.44 4.51 -42.80
CA ALA A 6 16.73 4.64 -41.55
C ALA A 6 17.73 4.36 -40.40
N ALA A 7 18.02 5.36 -39.58
CA ALA A 7 18.71 5.16 -38.32
C ALA A 7 17.69 4.52 -37.35
N SER A 8 17.87 3.23 -37.07
CA SER A 8 17.19 2.55 -35.98
C SER A 8 17.89 2.92 -34.67
N GLU A 9 17.41 3.96 -34.00
CA GLU A 9 17.70 4.17 -32.58
C GLU A 9 16.91 3.11 -31.79
N GLU A 10 17.54 1.96 -31.56
CA GLU A 10 17.20 1.16 -30.37
C GLU A 10 17.61 1.99 -29.16
N GLU A 11 16.72 2.88 -28.70
CA GLU A 11 16.76 3.36 -27.32
C GLU A 11 16.80 2.10 -26.45
N CYS A 12 17.95 1.83 -25.83
CA CYS A 12 18.08 0.81 -24.79
C CYS A 12 17.13 1.19 -23.64
N ALA A 13 15.86 0.81 -23.78
CA ALA A 13 14.83 1.06 -22.79
C ALA A 13 15.26 0.32 -21.53
N GLN A 14 15.74 1.07 -20.54
CA GLN A 14 16.09 0.51 -19.24
C GLN A 14 14.93 -0.38 -18.75
N PRO A 15 15.21 -1.62 -18.31
CA PRO A 15 14.16 -2.54 -17.92
C PRO A 15 13.31 -1.90 -16.81
N TYR A 16 12.00 -2.02 -16.94
CA TYR A 16 11.09 -1.64 -15.87
C TYR A 16 10.73 -2.89 -15.06
N TYR A 17 10.56 -2.71 -13.76
CA TYR A 17 10.24 -3.77 -12.83
C TYR A 17 8.96 -3.42 -12.09
N CYS A 18 8.23 -4.44 -11.62
CA CYS A 18 7.02 -4.25 -10.83
C CYS A 18 7.06 -5.13 -9.58
N ARG A 19 6.52 -4.62 -8.47
CA ARG A 19 6.43 -5.34 -7.21
C ARG A 19 5.08 -5.07 -6.55
N THR A 20 4.57 -6.07 -5.84
CA THR A 20 3.42 -5.94 -4.96
C THR A 20 3.83 -6.23 -3.52
N ALA A 21 3.60 -5.29 -2.61
CA ALA A 21 3.70 -5.50 -1.18
C ALA A 21 2.30 -5.66 -0.59
N ARG A 22 2.14 -6.58 0.38
CA ARG A 22 0.92 -6.77 1.16
C ARG A 22 1.30 -6.75 2.63
N VAL A 23 0.71 -5.85 3.40
CA VAL A 23 1.00 -5.66 4.82
C VAL A 23 -0.31 -5.65 5.60
N ALA A 24 -0.38 -6.39 6.70
CA ALA A 24 -1.56 -6.47 7.54
C ALA A 24 -1.31 -5.83 8.91
N ARG A 25 -2.27 -5.05 9.41
CA ARG A 25 -2.43 -4.80 10.84
C ARG A 25 -3.34 -5.88 11.42
N VAL A 26 -2.80 -6.68 12.32
CA VAL A 26 -3.56 -7.70 13.04
C VAL A 26 -3.94 -7.16 14.41
N HIS A 27 -5.23 -7.14 14.72
CA HIS A 27 -5.71 -6.81 16.06
C HIS A 27 -6.17 -8.07 16.79
N ARG A 28 -5.88 -8.12 18.10
CA ARG A 28 -6.17 -9.26 18.96
C ARG A 28 -6.93 -8.80 20.20
N SER A 29 -7.81 -9.64 20.69
CA SER A 29 -8.40 -9.48 22.01
C SER A 29 -7.34 -9.68 23.10
N LEU A 30 -7.69 -9.34 24.34
CA LEU A 30 -6.83 -9.57 25.51
C LEU A 30 -6.47 -11.05 25.70
N LEU A 31 -7.34 -11.96 25.25
CA LEU A 31 -7.13 -13.41 25.31
C LEU A 31 -6.35 -13.96 24.10
N GLY A 32 -5.89 -13.09 23.18
CA GLY A 32 -5.07 -13.46 22.03
C GLY A 32 -5.85 -13.85 20.76
N PHE A 33 -7.18 -13.89 20.80
CA PHE A 33 -7.99 -14.20 19.62
C PHE A 33 -7.88 -13.10 18.56
N VAL A 34 -7.83 -13.48 17.28
CA VAL A 34 -7.80 -12.52 16.16
C VAL A 34 -9.17 -11.87 16.06
N LEU A 35 -9.23 -10.55 16.20
CA LEU A 35 -10.47 -9.79 16.01
C LEU A 35 -10.65 -9.38 14.54
N PHE A 36 -9.57 -8.95 13.89
CA PHE A 36 -9.53 -8.66 12.47
C PHE A 36 -8.10 -8.58 11.95
N LYS A 37 -7.93 -8.74 10.63
CA LYS A 37 -6.73 -8.33 9.89
C LYS A 37 -7.11 -7.27 8.86
N TYR A 38 -6.56 -6.08 9.02
CA TYR A 38 -6.71 -4.99 8.04
C TYR A 38 -5.50 -4.97 7.11
N TRP A 39 -5.71 -5.30 5.85
CA TRP A 39 -4.66 -5.37 4.84
C TRP A 39 -4.60 -4.11 4.01
N HIS A 40 -3.37 -3.67 3.73
CA HIS A 40 -3.07 -2.69 2.70
C HIS A 40 -2.09 -3.34 1.71
N TRP A 41 -2.48 -3.36 0.45
CA TRP A 41 -1.63 -3.79 -0.64
C TRP A 41 -1.18 -2.59 -1.48
N LYS A 42 0.03 -2.66 -2.00
CA LYS A 42 0.60 -1.65 -2.89
C LYS A 42 1.37 -2.34 -4.01
N ARG A 43 0.98 -2.04 -5.24
CA ARG A 43 1.71 -2.43 -6.45
C ARG A 43 2.37 -1.20 -7.04
N TRP A 44 3.65 -1.27 -7.37
CA TRP A 44 4.33 -0.19 -8.08
C TRP A 44 5.28 -0.74 -9.12
N CYS A 45 5.46 0.02 -10.18
CA CYS A 45 6.46 -0.26 -11.20
C CYS A 45 7.48 0.87 -11.25
N TRP A 46 8.75 0.55 -11.49
CA TRP A 46 9.84 1.51 -11.50
C TRP A 46 10.83 1.21 -12.62
N ARG A 47 11.55 2.25 -13.02
CA ARG A 47 12.79 2.21 -13.80
C ARG A 47 13.78 3.04 -13.00
N TYR A 48 14.79 2.42 -12.43
CA TYR A 48 15.60 3.08 -11.41
C TYR A 48 16.16 4.44 -11.88
N PRO A 49 16.03 5.52 -11.09
CA PRO A 49 15.44 5.59 -9.74
C PRO A 49 13.97 6.06 -9.73
N GLN A 50 13.27 6.07 -10.87
CA GLN A 50 11.94 6.63 -11.04
C GLN A 50 10.82 5.59 -10.83
N ILE A 51 9.81 5.94 -10.03
CA ILE A 51 8.53 5.21 -9.97
C ILE A 51 7.63 5.68 -11.12
N LEU A 52 7.20 4.72 -11.94
CA LEU A 52 6.39 4.96 -13.12
C LEU A 52 4.90 4.96 -12.77
N SER A 53 4.44 3.90 -12.10
CA SER A 53 3.03 3.71 -11.74
C SER A 53 2.89 3.15 -10.34
N VAL A 54 1.75 3.47 -9.71
CA VAL A 54 1.38 2.96 -8.39
C VAL A 54 -0.11 2.64 -8.38
N GLN A 55 -0.44 1.51 -7.75
CA GLN A 55 -1.79 1.13 -7.38
C GLN A 55 -1.76 0.68 -5.92
N SER A 56 -2.80 0.99 -5.17
CA SER A 56 -2.92 0.59 -3.78
C SER A 56 -4.39 0.39 -3.42
N GLY A 57 -4.62 -0.42 -2.40
CA GLY A 57 -5.96 -0.66 -1.90
C GLY A 57 -5.93 -1.46 -0.62
N THR A 58 -7.11 -1.76 -0.12
CA THR A 58 -7.30 -2.42 1.18
C THR A 58 -8.30 -3.56 1.08
N TYR A 59 -8.21 -4.47 2.04
CA TYR A 59 -9.19 -5.52 2.25
C TYR A 59 -9.08 -6.03 3.69
N VAL A 60 -10.10 -6.76 4.14
CA VAL A 60 -10.19 -7.28 5.51
C VAL A 60 -10.29 -8.80 5.47
N THR A 61 -9.60 -9.48 6.37
CA THR A 61 -9.73 -10.93 6.57
C THR A 61 -9.80 -11.26 8.06
N ASP A 62 -10.18 -12.51 8.38
CA ASP A 62 -10.20 -13.05 9.74
C ASP A 62 -10.99 -12.16 10.73
N MET A 63 -12.14 -11.68 10.27
CA MET A 63 -13.02 -10.81 11.06
C MET A 63 -13.85 -11.65 12.01
N ASP A 64 -13.75 -11.37 13.30
CA ASP A 64 -14.58 -11.98 14.32
C ASP A 64 -16.05 -11.57 14.13
N GLY A 65 -16.99 -12.44 14.52
CA GLY A 65 -18.43 -12.22 14.31
C GLY A 65 -19.00 -11.02 15.07
N ALA A 66 -18.32 -10.54 16.11
CA ALA A 66 -18.70 -9.33 16.84
C ALA A 66 -18.09 -8.04 16.24
N VAL A 67 -17.20 -8.16 15.23
CA VAL A 67 -16.51 -7.03 14.61
C VAL A 67 -17.12 -6.68 13.27
N TYR A 68 -17.35 -5.39 13.05
CA TYR A 68 -17.87 -4.83 11.81
C TYR A 68 -16.84 -3.88 11.19
N TYR A 69 -16.53 -4.10 9.92
CA TYR A 69 -15.77 -3.15 9.13
C TYR A 69 -16.69 -2.07 8.55
N ARG A 70 -16.48 -0.82 8.94
CA ARG A 70 -17.27 0.34 8.48
C ARG A 70 -16.74 0.98 7.21
N GLY A 71 -15.57 0.55 6.74
CA GLY A 71 -14.94 1.07 5.54
C GLY A 71 -13.61 1.75 5.80
N GLU A 72 -13.05 2.32 4.73
CA GLU A 72 -11.82 3.10 4.77
C GLU A 72 -12.14 4.54 5.15
N MET A 73 -11.54 5.01 6.24
CA MET A 73 -11.74 6.37 6.76
C MET A 73 -10.78 7.38 6.15
N SER A 74 -9.55 6.94 5.83
CA SER A 74 -8.52 7.83 5.34
C SER A 74 -7.57 7.11 4.40
N ALA A 75 -7.27 7.79 3.29
CA ALA A 75 -6.30 7.41 2.30
C ALA A 75 -5.35 8.59 2.04
N ILE A 76 -4.05 8.35 2.18
CA ILE A 76 -3.02 9.36 1.87
C ILE A 76 -2.02 8.73 0.91
N ASP A 77 -1.82 9.36 -0.26
CA ASP A 77 -0.83 8.96 -1.25
C ASP A 77 -0.08 10.19 -1.75
N TYR A 78 1.24 10.10 -1.83
CA TYR A 78 2.06 11.15 -2.45
C TYR A 78 3.42 10.61 -2.89
N ARG A 79 4.00 11.23 -3.92
CA ARG A 79 5.39 11.01 -4.32
C ARG A 79 6.32 11.87 -3.46
N TYR A 80 7.52 11.37 -3.19
CA TYR A 80 8.53 12.10 -2.44
C TYR A 80 9.93 11.80 -2.97
N VAL A 81 10.87 12.70 -2.69
CA VAL A 81 12.29 12.49 -3.01
C VAL A 81 12.86 11.45 -2.03
N TRP A 82 13.15 10.26 -2.52
CA TRP A 82 13.82 9.20 -1.75
C TRP A 82 15.32 9.16 -2.06
N CYS A 83 15.70 9.18 -3.34
CA CYS A 83 17.10 9.14 -3.77
C CYS A 83 17.33 9.99 -5.02
N CYS A 84 18.62 10.21 -5.35
CA CYS A 84 19.07 10.79 -6.61
C CYS A 84 18.43 12.15 -6.98
N GLY A 85 17.94 12.91 -5.99
CA GLY A 85 17.29 14.21 -6.19
C GLY A 85 15.98 14.18 -6.97
N ARG A 86 15.40 13.00 -7.24
CA ARG A 86 14.17 12.89 -8.05
C ARG A 86 12.91 12.83 -7.19
N ALA A 87 11.95 13.72 -7.44
CA ALA A 87 10.70 13.78 -6.69
C ALA A 87 9.79 12.56 -6.86
N ASP A 88 9.98 11.78 -7.91
CA ASP A 88 9.26 10.55 -8.22
C ASP A 88 10.03 9.27 -7.85
N SER A 89 11.11 9.39 -7.08
CA SER A 89 11.89 8.23 -6.63
C SER A 89 11.30 7.47 -5.45
N GLY A 90 10.33 8.07 -4.75
CA GLY A 90 9.61 7.45 -3.64
C GLY A 90 8.11 7.65 -3.77
N HIS A 91 7.33 6.70 -3.24
CA HIS A 91 5.89 6.83 -3.12
C HIS A 91 5.40 6.37 -1.75
N PHE A 92 4.72 7.26 -1.04
CA PHE A 92 4.08 7.01 0.23
C PHE A 92 2.63 6.58 0.01
N SER A 93 2.17 5.58 0.74
CA SER A 93 0.75 5.29 0.87
C SER A 93 0.41 4.96 2.32
N GLN A 94 -0.68 5.52 2.83
CA GLN A 94 -1.27 5.16 4.11
C GLN A 94 -2.76 4.93 3.92
N ARG A 95 -3.26 3.89 4.57
CA ARG A 95 -4.67 3.53 4.59
C ARG A 95 -5.11 3.31 6.02
N GLN A 96 -6.27 3.83 6.38
CA GLN A 96 -6.85 3.69 7.71
C GLN A 96 -8.27 3.15 7.59
N GLY A 97 -8.54 2.05 8.28
CA GLY A 97 -9.88 1.46 8.37
C GLY A 97 -10.60 1.91 9.62
N HIS A 98 -11.93 1.76 9.65
CA HIS A 98 -12.74 1.86 10.87
C HIS A 98 -13.43 0.54 11.13
N PHE A 99 -13.25 0.06 12.35
CA PHE A 99 -13.83 -1.17 12.85
C PHE A 99 -14.59 -0.89 14.12
N GLU A 100 -15.72 -1.55 14.28
CA GLU A 100 -16.54 -1.49 15.49
C GLU A 100 -16.67 -2.89 16.05
N ASN A 101 -16.52 -3.04 17.37
CA ASN A 101 -16.82 -4.29 18.05
C ASN A 101 -18.12 -4.12 18.85
N CYS A 102 -19.14 -4.86 18.44
CA CYS A 102 -20.50 -4.76 18.94
C CYS A 102 -20.98 -6.11 19.44
N ALA A 103 -21.56 -6.14 20.64
CA ALA A 103 -22.29 -7.33 21.07
C ALA A 103 -23.74 -7.19 20.64
N PHE A 104 -24.27 -8.30 20.13
CA PHE A 104 -25.66 -8.41 19.71
C PHE A 104 -26.59 -7.93 20.84
N ARG A 105 -27.47 -6.96 20.54
CA ARG A 105 -28.43 -6.26 21.44
C ARG A 105 -27.88 -5.18 22.38
N TYR A 106 -26.57 -5.08 22.61
CA TYR A 106 -26.02 -4.12 23.59
C TYR A 106 -25.29 -2.92 22.95
N GLY A 107 -25.17 -2.91 21.63
CA GLY A 107 -24.48 -1.85 20.89
C GLY A 107 -22.97 -2.10 20.78
N CYS A 108 -22.24 -1.08 20.34
CA CYS A 108 -20.80 -1.15 20.08
C CYS A 108 -20.00 -0.63 21.27
N PHE A 109 -19.07 -1.44 21.76
CA PHE A 109 -18.29 -1.15 22.97
C PHE A 109 -16.94 -0.50 22.66
N SER A 110 -16.43 -0.70 21.45
CA SER A 110 -15.12 -0.18 21.06
C SER A 110 -15.07 0.11 19.57
N ASN A 111 -14.28 1.14 19.25
CA ASN A 111 -13.92 1.53 17.90
C ASN A 111 -12.42 1.32 17.72
N PHE A 112 -12.01 0.79 16.58
CA PHE A 112 -10.61 0.63 16.21
C PHE A 112 -10.34 1.34 14.89
N TYR A 113 -9.22 2.04 14.82
CA TYR A 113 -8.81 2.82 13.64
C TYR A 113 -7.47 2.35 13.06
N PRO A 114 -7.33 1.06 12.74
CA PRO A 114 -6.08 0.49 12.28
C PRO A 114 -5.59 1.20 11.04
N TRP A 115 -4.31 1.53 11.02
CA TRP A 115 -3.66 2.11 9.85
C TRP A 115 -2.46 1.28 9.43
N VAL A 116 -2.24 1.22 8.12
CA VAL A 116 -1.09 0.57 7.49
C VAL A 116 -0.45 1.55 6.52
N ARG A 117 0.85 1.76 6.69
CA ARG A 117 1.67 2.66 5.89
C ARG A 117 2.71 1.86 5.11
N ILE A 118 2.85 2.16 3.82
CA ILE A 118 3.85 1.57 2.92
C ILE A 118 4.58 2.69 2.18
N ARG A 119 5.90 2.74 2.32
CA ARG A 119 6.80 3.59 1.55
C ARG A 119 7.52 2.72 0.53
N ALA A 120 7.27 2.97 -0.75
CA ALA A 120 7.89 2.27 -1.87
C ALA A 120 8.98 3.14 -2.48
N HIS A 121 10.03 2.50 -2.99
CA HIS A 121 11.19 3.16 -3.55
C HIS A 121 11.42 2.74 -5.01
N GLY A 122 12.06 3.62 -5.77
CA GLY A 122 12.38 3.46 -7.20
C GLY A 122 13.49 2.45 -7.50
N ASP A 123 13.90 1.66 -6.51
CA ASP A 123 14.76 0.47 -6.64
C ASP A 123 13.98 -0.84 -6.37
N GLY A 124 12.68 -0.75 -6.05
CA GLY A 124 11.85 -1.89 -5.69
C GLY A 124 11.86 -2.26 -4.21
N SER A 125 12.66 -1.59 -3.39
CA SER A 125 12.59 -1.74 -1.94
C SER A 125 11.36 -1.05 -1.36
N TYR A 126 10.96 -1.45 -0.16
CA TYR A 126 9.88 -0.80 0.56
C TYR A 126 10.05 -0.92 2.08
N THR A 127 9.48 0.04 2.80
CA THR A 127 9.34 -0.03 4.25
C THR A 127 7.88 0.11 4.63
N TRP A 128 7.51 -0.42 5.79
CA TRP A 128 6.14 -0.39 6.25
C TRP A 128 6.05 -0.15 7.75
N ARG A 129 4.91 0.39 8.18
CA ARG A 129 4.54 0.54 9.60
C ARG A 129 3.04 0.32 9.74
N THR A 130 2.62 -0.16 10.90
CA THR A 130 1.21 -0.35 11.23
C THR A 130 0.91 0.16 12.63
N GLY A 131 -0.32 0.60 12.87
CA GLY A 131 -0.78 0.99 14.20
C GLY A 131 -2.29 0.82 14.36
N ILE A 132 -2.79 1.28 15.50
CA ILE A 132 -4.22 1.46 15.82
C ILE A 132 -4.50 2.94 15.99
#